data_AF-A0A9E1R215-F1
#
_entry.id   AF-A0A9E1R215-F1
#
_cell.length_a   1.000
_cell.length_b   1.000
_cell.length_c   1.000
_cell.angle_alpha   90.00
_cell.angle_beta   90.00
_cell.angle_gamma   90.00
#
_symmetry.space_group_name_H-M   'P 1'
#
loop_
_entity.id
_entity.type
_entity.pdbx_description
1 polymer ?
#
loop_
_entity_poly.entity_id
_entity_poly.type
_entity_poly.pdbx_seq_one_letter_code
_entity_poly.pdbx_strand_id
1 'polypeptide(L)'
;MTLKDDDTFGRRLKRYTKVSLSAGKIAAQLAGDRYLGTSADPSKRAKQFMESLGDLKGPVMKIAQLLATIPDFLPDEYVTELLQLQANAPAMGWLFVKRRMRTELGLEWESKFKSFEKPAAAAASLGQVHRATSLEGKSLACKLQYPDMSSAVEADLKQFKIVLALYEQTNKAVLTKGVFQEIAERLREELDYELEAKHIALYTKILQPKPQVHLPIVHPELSTKRL
;
A
#
# COMPACT_ATOMS: atom_id res chain seq x y z
N MET A 1 35.13 7.52 -3.62
CA MET A 1 35.41 6.15 -4.13
C MET A 1 34.07 5.46 -4.33
N THR A 2 33.72 5.24 -5.58
CA THR A 2 32.42 4.82 -6.12
C THR A 2 32.13 3.35 -5.79
N LEU A 3 31.00 3.07 -5.13
CA LEU A 3 30.52 1.71 -4.92
C LEU A 3 29.04 1.58 -5.29
N LYS A 4 28.84 1.14 -6.53
CA LYS A 4 27.83 0.20 -7.05
C LYS A 4 26.33 0.55 -6.95
N ASP A 5 25.87 1.13 -8.06
CA ASP A 5 24.48 1.19 -8.55
C ASP A 5 23.97 -0.13 -9.20
N ASP A 6 24.73 -1.23 -9.12
CA ASP A 6 24.43 -2.47 -9.87
C ASP A 6 23.23 -3.28 -9.33
N ASP A 7 22.89 -3.13 -8.04
CA ASP A 7 21.87 -3.97 -7.38
C ASP A 7 20.41 -3.49 -7.64
N THR A 8 20.26 -2.26 -8.15
CA THR A 8 18.96 -1.66 -8.46
C THR A 8 18.49 -2.01 -9.87
N PHE A 9 19.43 -2.10 -10.83
CA PHE A 9 19.11 -2.43 -12.22
C PHE A 9 18.71 -3.90 -12.38
N GLY A 10 19.42 -4.83 -11.73
CA GLY A 10 19.09 -6.26 -11.75
C GLY A 10 17.72 -6.57 -11.12
N ARG A 11 17.36 -5.90 -10.02
CA ARG A 11 16.01 -5.99 -9.42
C ARG A 11 14.92 -5.41 -10.32
N ARG A 12 15.19 -4.30 -11.02
CA ARG A 12 14.26 -3.71 -11.99
C ARG A 12 14.05 -4.61 -13.20
N LEU A 13 15.14 -5.16 -13.77
CA LEU A 13 15.09 -6.05 -14.92
C LEU A 13 14.35 -7.36 -14.61
N LYS A 14 14.61 -7.97 -13.44
CA LYS A 14 13.84 -9.14 -12.95
C LYS A 14 12.36 -8.84 -12.76
N ARG A 15 11.99 -7.63 -12.33
CA ARG A 15 10.59 -7.22 -12.22
C ARG A 15 9.96 -7.09 -13.62
N TYR A 16 10.61 -6.41 -14.56
CA TYR A 16 10.09 -6.25 -15.93
C TYR A 16 9.90 -7.58 -16.66
N THR A 17 10.88 -8.49 -16.63
CA THR A 17 10.76 -9.79 -17.29
C THR A 17 9.65 -10.65 -16.68
N LYS A 18 9.43 -10.54 -15.37
CA LYS A 18 8.35 -11.24 -14.67
C LYS A 18 6.98 -10.67 -15.02
N VAL A 19 6.84 -9.35 -15.16
CA VAL A 19 5.58 -8.71 -15.62
C VAL A 19 5.21 -9.15 -17.03
N SER A 20 6.18 -9.21 -17.95
CA SER A 20 5.94 -9.67 -19.33
C SER A 20 5.45 -11.12 -19.38
N LEU A 21 6.00 -11.99 -18.54
CA LEU A 21 5.58 -13.40 -18.45
C LEU A 21 4.18 -13.56 -17.87
N SER A 22 3.84 -12.81 -16.81
CA SER A 22 2.50 -12.84 -16.22
C SER A 22 1.44 -12.31 -17.19
N ALA A 23 1.71 -11.21 -17.90
CA ALA A 23 0.81 -10.67 -18.92
C ALA A 23 0.57 -11.67 -20.08
N GLY A 24 1.62 -12.37 -20.52
CA GLY A 24 1.50 -13.40 -21.57
C GLY A 24 0.67 -14.61 -21.14
N LYS A 25 0.78 -15.05 -19.87
CA LYS A 25 0.00 -16.16 -19.32
C LYS A 25 -1.49 -15.82 -19.25
N ILE A 26 -1.81 -14.59 -18.84
CA ILE A 26 -3.19 -14.11 -18.78
C ILE A 26 -3.79 -13.96 -20.18
N ALA A 27 -3.03 -13.43 -21.14
CA ALA A 27 -3.46 -13.34 -22.54
C ALA A 27 -3.74 -14.72 -23.16
N ALA A 28 -2.89 -15.72 -22.88
CA ALA A 28 -3.09 -17.09 -23.34
C ALA A 28 -4.33 -17.75 -22.70
N GLN A 29 -4.58 -17.50 -21.40
CA GLN A 29 -5.77 -18.01 -20.72
C GLN A 29 -7.07 -17.38 -21.23
N LEU A 30 -7.10 -16.06 -21.43
CA LEU A 30 -8.26 -15.37 -22.00
C LEU A 30 -8.55 -15.81 -23.45
N ALA A 31 -7.51 -16.08 -24.24
CA ALA A 31 -7.66 -16.65 -25.57
C ALA A 31 -8.21 -18.09 -25.51
N GLY A 32 -7.73 -18.90 -24.55
CA GLY A 32 -8.23 -20.24 -24.29
C GLY A 32 -9.70 -20.26 -23.87
N ASP A 33 -10.11 -19.38 -22.95
CA ASP A 33 -11.51 -19.26 -22.49
C ASP A 33 -12.45 -18.80 -23.62
N ARG A 34 -11.97 -17.94 -24.54
CA ARG A 34 -12.73 -17.54 -25.75
C ARG A 34 -12.88 -18.68 -26.76
N TYR A 35 -11.88 -19.55 -26.89
CA TYR A 35 -11.87 -20.64 -27.88
C TYR A 35 -12.53 -21.92 -27.37
N LEU A 36 -12.50 -22.19 -26.07
CA LEU A 36 -12.98 -23.44 -25.46
C LEU A 36 -14.39 -23.34 -24.87
N GLY A 37 -15.01 -22.16 -24.86
CA GLY A 37 -16.41 -21.99 -24.45
C GLY A 37 -16.68 -22.39 -22.99
N THR A 38 -15.66 -22.35 -22.14
CA THR A 38 -15.81 -22.68 -20.72
C THR A 38 -16.47 -21.52 -20.00
N SER A 39 -17.73 -21.71 -19.60
CA SER A 39 -18.43 -20.94 -18.57
C SER A 39 -17.73 -21.14 -17.22
N ALA A 40 -16.53 -20.57 -17.09
CA ALA A 40 -15.80 -20.60 -15.84
C ALA A 40 -16.60 -19.82 -14.79
N ASP A 41 -16.97 -20.55 -13.73
CA ASP A 41 -17.57 -20.06 -12.49
C ASP A 41 -16.98 -18.70 -12.09
N PRO A 42 -17.81 -17.67 -11.81
CA PRO A 42 -17.35 -16.35 -11.36
C PRO A 42 -16.32 -16.41 -10.23
N SER A 43 -16.49 -17.36 -9.30
CA SER A 43 -15.55 -17.59 -8.18
C SER A 43 -14.19 -18.10 -8.68
N LYS A 44 -14.18 -18.98 -9.69
CA LYS A 44 -12.95 -19.51 -10.28
C LYS A 44 -12.20 -18.45 -11.10
N ARG A 45 -12.93 -17.56 -11.79
CA ARG A 45 -12.34 -16.39 -12.47
C ARG A 45 -11.79 -15.38 -11.47
N ALA A 46 -12.51 -15.12 -10.37
CA ALA A 46 -12.02 -14.29 -9.27
C ALA A 46 -10.72 -14.86 -8.70
N LYS A 47 -10.67 -16.15 -8.43
CA LYS A 47 -9.46 -16.82 -7.92
C LYS A 47 -8.28 -16.75 -8.89
N GLN A 48 -8.50 -16.95 -10.19
CA GLN A 48 -7.44 -16.84 -11.22
C GLN A 48 -6.98 -15.40 -11.43
N PHE A 49 -7.90 -14.45 -11.37
CA PHE A 49 -7.61 -13.01 -11.35
C PHE A 49 -6.73 -12.68 -10.14
N MET A 50 -7.04 -13.23 -8.97
CA MET A 50 -6.30 -13.06 -7.73
C MET A 50 -4.93 -13.75 -7.72
N GLU A 51 -4.81 -14.95 -8.30
CA GLU A 51 -3.52 -15.61 -8.53
C GLU A 51 -2.60 -14.78 -9.44
N SER A 52 -3.17 -14.07 -10.41
CA SER A 52 -2.45 -13.13 -11.26
C SER A 52 -1.98 -11.87 -10.52
N LEU A 53 -2.66 -11.53 -9.42
CA LEU A 53 -2.30 -10.46 -8.48
C LEU A 53 -1.39 -10.96 -7.33
N GLY A 54 -1.22 -12.27 -7.14
CA GLY A 54 -0.57 -12.87 -5.97
C GLY A 54 0.93 -12.56 -5.81
N ASP A 55 1.58 -12.02 -6.84
CA ASP A 55 2.96 -11.53 -6.78
C ASP A 55 3.07 -10.08 -6.29
N LEU A 56 1.95 -9.39 -6.11
CA LEU A 56 1.90 -8.00 -5.67
C LEU A 56 1.99 -7.93 -4.14
N LYS A 57 3.00 -7.22 -3.64
CA LYS A 57 3.34 -7.21 -2.20
C LYS A 57 3.10 -5.84 -1.60
N GLY A 58 2.12 -5.72 -0.70
CA GLY A 58 1.90 -4.55 0.18
C GLY A 58 0.80 -3.59 -0.30
N PRO A 59 1.09 -2.63 -1.22
CA PRO A 59 0.12 -1.64 -1.70
C PRO A 59 -1.18 -2.23 -2.26
N VAL A 60 -1.17 -3.47 -2.75
CA VAL A 60 -2.38 -4.16 -3.22
C VAL A 60 -3.45 -4.37 -2.17
N MET A 61 -3.09 -4.56 -0.91
CA MET A 61 -4.10 -4.60 0.16
C MET A 61 -4.84 -3.25 0.24
N LYS A 62 -4.13 -2.15 0.02
CA LYS A 62 -4.76 -0.83 0.01
C LYS A 62 -5.61 -0.60 -1.24
N ILE A 63 -5.17 -1.10 -2.40
CA ILE A 63 -6.02 -1.15 -3.61
C ILE A 63 -7.31 -1.92 -3.33
N ALA A 64 -7.21 -3.12 -2.75
CA ALA A 64 -8.35 -3.94 -2.35
C ALA A 64 -9.32 -3.18 -1.44
N GLN A 65 -8.81 -2.54 -0.38
CA GLN A 65 -9.60 -1.74 0.56
C GLN A 65 -10.28 -0.56 -0.14
N LEU A 66 -9.58 0.17 -1.01
CA LEU A 66 -10.14 1.30 -1.74
C LEU A 66 -11.21 0.85 -2.73
N LEU A 67 -10.99 -0.26 -3.45
CA LEU A 67 -11.98 -0.83 -4.37
C LEU A 67 -13.23 -1.32 -3.62
N ALA A 68 -13.08 -1.86 -2.42
CA ALA A 68 -14.21 -2.27 -1.57
C ALA A 68 -15.09 -1.10 -1.13
N THR A 69 -14.59 0.15 -1.19
CA THR A 69 -15.40 1.35 -0.90
C THR A 69 -16.19 1.86 -2.10
N ILE A 70 -15.96 1.33 -3.31
CA ILE A 70 -16.68 1.70 -4.52
C ILE A 70 -17.78 0.65 -4.77
N PRO A 71 -19.06 0.96 -4.51
CA PRO A 71 -20.15 0.01 -4.70
C PRO A 71 -20.21 -0.48 -6.15
N ASP A 72 -20.54 -1.76 -6.35
CA ASP A 72 -20.76 -2.41 -7.65
C ASP A 72 -19.57 -2.37 -8.64
N PHE A 73 -18.38 -1.95 -8.20
CA PHE A 73 -17.21 -1.86 -9.08
C PHE A 73 -16.60 -3.23 -9.39
N LEU A 74 -16.49 -4.07 -8.38
CA LEU A 74 -16.10 -5.48 -8.52
C LEU A 74 -17.20 -6.36 -7.93
N PRO A 75 -17.46 -7.55 -8.51
CA PRO A 75 -18.34 -8.52 -7.86
C PRO A 75 -17.82 -8.89 -6.47
N ASP A 76 -18.72 -9.18 -5.54
CA ASP A 76 -18.40 -9.44 -4.12
C ASP A 76 -17.37 -10.56 -3.93
N GLU A 77 -17.34 -11.54 -4.83
CA GLU A 77 -16.38 -12.64 -4.82
C GLU A 77 -14.94 -12.13 -5.01
N TYR A 78 -14.74 -11.11 -5.84
CA TYR A 78 -13.43 -10.51 -6.08
C TYR A 78 -13.00 -9.65 -4.89
N VAL A 79 -13.93 -8.90 -4.29
CA VAL A 79 -13.65 -8.08 -3.09
C VAL A 79 -13.25 -8.96 -1.91
N THR A 80 -13.96 -10.07 -1.71
CA THR A 80 -13.69 -11.02 -0.63
C THR A 80 -12.29 -11.63 -0.75
N GLU A 81 -11.89 -12.07 -1.95
CA GLU A 81 -10.55 -12.61 -2.18
C GLU A 81 -9.46 -11.52 -2.08
N LEU A 82 -9.73 -10.30 -2.57
CA LEU A 82 -8.84 -9.14 -2.44
C LEU A 82 -8.54 -8.78 -0.98
N LEU A 83 -9.55 -8.85 -0.10
CA LEU A 83 -9.39 -8.62 1.34
C LEU A 83 -8.62 -9.74 2.04
N GLN A 84 -8.60 -10.96 1.48
CA GLN A 84 -7.84 -12.08 2.03
C GLN A 84 -6.33 -11.99 1.74
N LEU A 85 -5.89 -11.13 0.81
CA LEU A 85 -4.46 -10.89 0.52
C LEU A 85 -3.76 -10.19 1.69
N GLN A 86 -3.43 -10.93 2.74
CA GLN A 86 -2.65 -10.38 3.86
C GLN A 86 -1.32 -9.81 3.36
N ALA A 87 -1.07 -8.54 3.69
CA ALA A 87 0.25 -7.95 3.57
C ALA A 87 1.19 -8.58 4.61
N ASN A 88 1.71 -9.78 4.32
CA ASN A 88 2.80 -10.39 5.04
C ASN A 88 4.13 -9.69 4.65
N ALA A 89 4.18 -8.38 4.87
CA ALA A 89 5.44 -7.65 4.83
C ALA A 89 6.13 -7.85 6.17
N PRO A 90 7.29 -8.55 6.21
CA PRO A 90 8.05 -8.65 7.45
C PRO A 90 8.42 -7.25 7.93
N ALA A 91 8.35 -7.02 9.24
CA ALA A 91 8.74 -5.75 9.82
C ALA A 91 10.16 -5.38 9.35
N MET A 92 10.38 -4.13 8.98
CA MET A 92 11.71 -3.66 8.66
C MET A 92 12.60 -3.78 9.89
N GLY A 93 13.78 -4.35 9.69
CA GLY A 93 14.74 -4.53 10.77
C GLY A 93 15.17 -3.20 11.38
N TRP A 94 15.61 -3.24 12.64
CA TRP A 94 15.98 -2.08 13.43
C TRP A 94 16.97 -1.12 12.73
N LEU A 95 17.88 -1.63 11.89
CA LEU A 95 18.80 -0.80 11.12
C LEU A 95 18.08 0.13 10.14
N PHE A 96 17.02 -0.34 9.47
CA PHE A 96 16.20 0.47 8.58
C PHE A 96 15.38 1.49 9.36
N VAL A 97 14.83 1.11 10.52
CA VAL A 97 14.14 2.03 11.44
C VAL A 97 15.07 3.18 11.81
N LYS A 98 16.27 2.88 12.33
CA LYS A 98 17.26 3.91 12.66
C LYS A 98 17.63 4.80 11.49
N ARG A 99 17.82 4.22 10.29
CA ARG A 99 18.14 4.99 9.09
C ARG A 99 16.99 5.93 8.71
N ARG A 100 15.75 5.45 8.81
CA ARG A 100 14.53 6.24 8.55
C ARG A 100 14.44 7.39 9.54
N MET A 101 14.49 7.11 10.84
CA MET A 101 14.42 8.14 11.88
C MET A 101 15.54 9.17 11.75
N ARG A 102 16.77 8.75 11.44
CA ARG A 102 17.88 9.69 11.17
C ARG A 102 17.63 10.61 9.98
N THR A 103 16.97 10.11 8.95
CA THR A 103 16.65 10.90 7.75
C THR A 103 15.56 11.91 8.05
N GLU A 104 14.52 11.50 8.79
CA GLU A 104 13.35 12.35 9.03
C GLU A 104 13.56 13.32 10.20
N LEU A 105 14.20 12.90 11.29
CA LEU A 105 14.34 13.70 12.52
C LEU A 105 15.79 14.14 12.84
N GLY A 106 16.79 13.71 12.06
CA GLY A 106 18.20 14.05 12.23
C GLY A 106 19.03 13.01 12.99
N LEU A 107 20.35 13.21 13.06
CA LEU A 107 21.30 12.23 13.61
C LEU A 107 21.01 11.87 15.08
N GLU A 108 20.57 12.85 15.86
CA GLU A 108 20.27 12.77 17.29
C GLU A 108 18.78 12.51 17.58
N TRP A 109 18.04 11.90 16.65
CA TRP A 109 16.59 11.71 16.79
C TRP A 109 16.18 11.01 18.10
N GLU A 110 17.02 10.12 18.63
CA GLU A 110 16.75 9.40 19.89
C GLU A 110 16.60 10.36 21.07
N SER A 111 17.30 11.51 21.07
CA SER A 111 17.21 12.51 22.13
C SER A 111 15.87 13.26 22.15
N LYS A 112 15.06 13.12 21.11
CA LYS A 112 13.70 13.70 21.05
C LYS A 112 12.66 12.84 21.77
N PHE A 113 13.05 11.66 22.25
CA PHE A 113 12.19 10.72 22.96
C PHE A 113 12.79 10.37 24.31
N LYS A 114 11.94 10.13 25.31
CA LYS A 114 12.37 9.54 26.58
C LYS A 114 12.70 8.05 26.40
N SER A 115 11.94 7.36 25.55
CA SER A 115 12.18 5.98 25.15
C SER A 115 11.57 5.70 23.77
N PHE A 116 12.16 4.76 23.05
CA PHE A 116 11.65 4.28 21.76
C PHE A 116 11.83 2.76 21.69
N GLU A 117 10.74 2.03 21.50
CA GLU A 117 10.77 0.57 21.46
C GLU A 117 11.35 0.06 20.13
N LYS A 118 12.34 -0.83 20.20
CA LYS A 118 12.96 -1.43 19.01
C LYS A 118 12.02 -2.38 18.24
N PRO A 119 11.23 -3.24 18.91
CA PRO A 119 10.23 -4.04 18.23
C PRO A 119 9.12 -3.14 17.68
N ALA A 120 8.63 -3.46 16.48
CA ALA A 120 7.42 -2.83 15.97
C ALA A 120 6.21 -3.32 16.79
N ALA A 121 5.34 -2.40 17.18
CA ALA A 121 4.12 -2.71 17.91
C ALA A 121 3.00 -3.17 16.97
N ALA A 122 3.00 -2.70 15.72
CA ALA A 122 2.04 -3.10 14.69
C ALA A 122 2.62 -2.92 13.29
N ALA A 123 2.14 -3.72 12.34
CA ALA A 123 2.29 -3.44 10.92
C ALA A 123 1.24 -2.42 10.48
N ALA A 124 1.59 -1.55 9.54
CA ALA A 124 0.69 -0.65 8.83
C ALA A 124 0.72 -0.96 7.33
N SER A 125 -0.23 -0.41 6.56
CA SER A 125 -0.38 -0.73 5.13
C SER A 125 0.92 -0.51 4.33
N LEU A 126 1.58 0.65 4.50
CA LEU A 126 2.82 1.01 3.80
C LEU A 126 4.01 1.19 4.76
N GLY A 127 3.91 0.67 5.98
CA GLY A 127 4.89 0.94 7.04
C GLY A 127 4.71 0.10 8.29
N GLN A 128 5.27 0.55 9.40
CA GLN A 128 5.12 -0.08 10.71
C GLN A 128 5.07 0.97 11.82
N VAL A 129 4.46 0.62 12.94
CA VAL A 129 4.29 1.51 14.09
C VAL A 129 5.17 1.05 15.24
N HIS A 130 5.88 1.98 15.85
CA HIS A 130 6.64 1.78 17.08
C HIS A 130 6.00 2.53 18.25
N ARG A 131 6.09 1.95 19.44
CA ARG A 131 5.76 2.64 20.69
C ARG A 131 6.94 3.50 21.11
N ALA A 132 6.65 4.71 21.56
CA ALA A 132 7.64 5.61 22.13
C ALA A 132 7.04 6.39 23.29
N THR A 133 7.88 7.07 24.05
CA THR A 133 7.48 8.01 25.10
C THR A 133 8.10 9.36 24.81
N SER A 134 7.28 10.42 24.79
CA SER A 134 7.73 11.81 24.66
C SER A 134 8.58 12.24 25.87
N LEU A 135 9.29 13.36 25.73
CA LEU A 135 10.08 13.93 26.84
C LEU A 135 9.19 14.33 28.02
N GLU A 136 7.94 14.71 27.75
CA GLU A 136 6.92 15.05 28.75
C GLU A 136 6.25 13.80 29.37
N GLY A 137 6.64 12.59 28.95
CA GLY A 137 6.14 11.33 29.51
C GLY A 137 4.85 10.79 28.89
N LYS A 138 4.32 11.42 27.83
CA LYS A 138 3.16 10.92 27.09
C LYS A 138 3.54 9.77 26.16
N SER A 139 2.66 8.78 26.05
CA SER A 139 2.79 7.68 25.08
C SER A 139 2.60 8.16 23.65
N LEU A 140 3.47 7.72 22.75
CA LEU A 140 3.47 8.06 21.33
C LEU A 140 3.38 6.79 20.48
N ALA A 141 2.74 6.91 19.33
CA ALA A 141 2.77 5.93 18.25
C ALA A 141 3.52 6.56 17.06
N CYS A 142 4.71 6.05 16.77
CA CYS A 142 5.56 6.53 15.68
C CYS A 142 5.36 5.63 14.46
N LYS A 143 4.72 6.13 13.39
CA LYS A 143 4.42 5.35 12.19
C LYS A 143 5.48 5.62 11.12
N LEU A 144 6.28 4.62 10.80
CA LEU A 144 7.38 4.74 9.85
C LEU A 144 7.01 4.05 8.54
N GLN A 145 7.18 4.77 7.42
CA GLN A 145 7.04 4.17 6.11
C GLN A 145 8.17 3.17 5.83
N TYR A 146 7.86 2.06 5.14
CA TYR A 146 8.88 1.12 4.67
C TYR A 146 9.82 1.78 3.64
N PRO A 147 11.05 1.25 3.46
CA PRO A 147 11.94 1.72 2.40
C PRO A 147 11.32 1.59 1.01
N ASP A 148 11.59 2.56 0.13
CA ASP A 148 11.27 2.54 -1.30
C ASP A 148 9.77 2.38 -1.64
N MET A 149 8.85 2.70 -0.71
CA MET A 149 7.41 2.51 -0.91
C MET A 149 6.84 3.31 -2.08
N SER A 150 7.36 4.50 -2.38
CA SER A 150 6.94 5.23 -3.58
C SER A 150 7.15 4.44 -4.86
N SER A 151 8.32 3.78 -5.00
CA SER A 151 8.59 2.93 -6.16
C SER A 151 7.77 1.64 -6.16
N ALA A 152 7.46 1.10 -4.98
CA ALA A 152 6.58 -0.06 -4.85
C ALA A 152 5.14 0.27 -5.28
N VAL A 153 4.59 1.39 -4.79
CA VAL A 153 3.25 1.87 -5.17
C VAL A 153 3.15 2.11 -6.67
N GLU A 154 4.13 2.78 -7.30
CA GLU A 154 4.08 3.00 -8.75
C GLU A 154 4.20 1.70 -9.56
N ALA A 155 4.93 0.70 -9.07
CA ALA A 155 4.99 -0.61 -9.71
C ALA A 155 3.65 -1.34 -9.61
N ASP A 156 3.04 -1.34 -8.43
CA ASP A 156 1.75 -1.97 -8.18
C ASP A 156 0.65 -1.29 -9.00
N LEU A 157 0.66 0.05 -9.12
CA LEU A 157 -0.25 0.79 -9.99
C LEU A 157 -0.10 0.41 -11.47
N LYS A 158 1.13 0.23 -11.97
CA LYS A 158 1.33 -0.23 -13.35
C LYS A 158 0.74 -1.62 -13.57
N GLN A 159 0.90 -2.52 -12.62
CA GLN A 159 0.32 -3.86 -12.70
C GLN A 159 -1.20 -3.82 -12.60
N PHE A 160 -1.74 -2.99 -11.69
CA PHE A 160 -3.17 -2.76 -11.57
C PHE A 160 -3.80 -2.20 -12.86
N LYS A 161 -3.08 -1.33 -13.59
CA LYS A 161 -3.52 -0.83 -14.89
C LYS A 161 -3.70 -1.94 -15.93
N ILE A 162 -2.80 -2.93 -15.96
CA ILE A 162 -2.92 -4.10 -16.85
C ILE A 162 -4.18 -4.90 -16.49
N VAL A 163 -4.41 -5.07 -15.19
CA VAL A 163 -5.54 -5.82 -14.65
C VAL A 163 -6.87 -5.17 -15.04
N LEU A 164 -6.99 -3.85 -14.87
CA LEU A 164 -8.18 -3.11 -15.29
C LEU A 164 -8.41 -3.19 -16.80
N ALA A 165 -7.35 -3.13 -17.62
CA ALA A 165 -7.48 -3.27 -19.07
C ALA A 165 -8.00 -4.65 -19.50
N LEU A 166 -7.68 -5.71 -18.76
CA LEU A 166 -8.23 -7.05 -19.00
C LEU A 166 -9.69 -7.14 -18.58
N TYR A 167 -10.06 -6.50 -17.47
CA TYR A 167 -11.44 -6.44 -16.99
C TYR A 167 -12.35 -5.63 -17.93
N GLU A 168 -11.87 -4.55 -18.55
CA GLU A 168 -12.61 -3.82 -19.59
C GLU A 168 -13.01 -4.72 -20.78
N GLN A 169 -12.20 -5.75 -21.09
CA GLN A 169 -12.49 -6.67 -22.20
C GLN A 169 -13.65 -7.62 -21.89
N THR A 170 -13.84 -7.98 -20.62
CA THR A 170 -14.95 -8.82 -20.15
C THR A 170 -16.19 -8.00 -19.82
N ASN A 171 -16.04 -6.73 -19.40
CA ASN A 171 -17.17 -5.85 -19.08
C ASN A 171 -16.98 -4.43 -19.63
N LYS A 172 -17.54 -4.17 -20.81
CA LYS A 172 -17.42 -2.89 -21.54
C LYS A 172 -18.16 -1.71 -20.89
N ALA A 173 -18.99 -1.96 -19.87
CA ALA A 173 -19.78 -0.93 -19.20
C ALA A 173 -19.02 -0.17 -18.09
N VAL A 174 -17.83 -0.64 -17.69
CA VAL A 174 -17.12 -0.10 -16.53
C VAL A 174 -16.09 0.96 -16.94
N LEU A 175 -16.20 2.16 -16.35
CA LEU A 175 -15.27 3.29 -16.53
C LEU A 175 -13.97 3.07 -15.74
N THR A 176 -13.20 2.11 -16.21
CA THR A 176 -11.97 1.62 -15.60
C THR A 176 -10.86 2.68 -15.48
N LYS A 177 -10.81 3.65 -16.41
CA LYS A 177 -9.85 4.77 -16.36
C LYS A 177 -10.06 5.70 -15.18
N GLY A 178 -11.31 6.06 -14.87
CA GLY A 178 -11.64 6.95 -13.76
C GLY A 178 -11.30 6.30 -12.42
N VAL A 179 -11.62 5.00 -12.29
CA VAL A 179 -11.26 4.24 -11.10
C VAL A 179 -9.76 4.08 -10.95
N PHE A 180 -9.03 3.82 -12.04
CA PHE A 180 -7.57 3.81 -11.96
C PHE A 180 -7.00 5.14 -11.43
N GLN A 181 -7.50 6.28 -11.92
CA GLN A 181 -7.03 7.59 -11.50
C GLN A 181 -7.30 7.83 -10.01
N GLU A 182 -8.52 7.55 -9.55
CA GLU A 182 -8.89 7.71 -8.14
C GLU A 182 -8.01 6.83 -7.23
N ILE A 183 -7.88 5.54 -7.57
CA ILE A 183 -7.04 4.61 -6.79
C ILE A 183 -5.57 5.04 -6.79
N ALA A 184 -5.06 5.50 -7.92
CA ALA A 184 -3.69 5.98 -8.03
C ALA A 184 -3.45 7.24 -7.20
N GLU A 185 -4.41 8.16 -7.15
CA GLU A 185 -4.34 9.35 -6.31
C GLU A 185 -4.35 8.97 -4.83
N ARG A 186 -5.34 8.16 -4.39
CA ARG A 186 -5.45 7.72 -2.99
C ARG A 186 -4.23 6.94 -2.50
N LEU A 187 -3.65 6.07 -3.33
CA LEU A 187 -2.42 5.37 -2.97
C LEU A 187 -1.22 6.30 -2.84
N ARG A 188 -1.15 7.37 -3.63
CA ARG A 188 -0.08 8.36 -3.52
C ARG A 188 -0.25 9.24 -2.28
N GLU A 189 -1.49 9.57 -1.92
CA GLU A 189 -1.79 10.27 -0.67
C GLU A 189 -1.32 9.48 0.56
N GLU A 190 -1.48 8.15 0.55
CA GLU A 190 -0.98 7.28 1.63
C GLU A 190 0.56 7.30 1.79
N LEU A 191 1.29 7.83 0.82
CA LEU A 191 2.74 8.01 0.93
C LEU A 191 3.13 9.31 1.64
N ASP A 192 2.20 10.24 1.84
CA ASP A 192 2.42 11.56 2.41
C ASP A 192 1.76 11.67 3.80
N TYR A 193 2.56 11.41 4.85
CA TYR A 193 2.05 11.49 6.22
C TYR A 193 1.80 12.93 6.69
N GLU A 194 2.29 13.96 5.99
CA GLU A 194 1.90 15.35 6.28
C GLU A 194 0.46 15.61 5.86
N LEU A 195 0.02 15.00 4.75
CA LEU A 195 -1.37 15.07 4.33
C LEU A 195 -2.29 14.35 5.32
N GLU A 196 -1.88 13.17 5.81
CA GLU A 196 -2.61 12.46 6.85
C GLU A 196 -2.73 13.27 8.15
N ALA A 197 -1.66 13.93 8.59
CA ALA A 197 -1.70 14.84 9.73
C ALA A 197 -2.72 15.98 9.54
N LYS A 198 -2.80 16.55 8.32
CA LYS A 198 -3.81 17.56 7.98
C LYS A 198 -5.22 16.98 8.02
N HIS A 199 -5.42 15.75 7.55
CA HIS A 199 -6.71 15.06 7.66
C HIS A 199 -7.10 14.85 9.12
N ILE A 200 -6.19 14.41 9.99
CA ILE A 200 -6.47 14.27 11.44
C ILE A 200 -6.89 15.62 12.04
N ALA A 201 -6.22 16.72 11.68
CA ALA A 201 -6.59 18.06 12.14
C ALA A 201 -7.98 18.49 11.65
N LEU A 202 -8.32 18.18 10.40
CA LEU A 202 -9.66 18.44 9.83
C LEU A 202 -10.73 17.62 10.56
N TYR A 203 -10.54 16.31 10.69
CA TYR A 203 -11.47 15.42 11.36
C TYR A 203 -11.65 15.77 12.84
N THR A 204 -10.60 16.25 13.50
CA THR A 204 -10.68 16.76 14.88
C THR A 204 -11.71 17.87 15.00
N LYS A 205 -11.75 18.80 14.03
CA LYS A 205 -12.75 19.89 14.01
C LYS A 205 -14.15 19.37 13.70
N ILE A 206 -14.28 18.50 12.71
CA ILE A 206 -15.59 17.95 12.28
C ILE A 206 -16.23 17.11 13.39
N LEU A 207 -15.42 16.34 14.11
CA LEU A 207 -15.89 15.36 15.10
C LEU A 207 -15.86 15.91 16.53
N GLN A 208 -15.39 17.14 16.76
CA GLN A 208 -15.40 17.80 18.07
C GLN A 208 -16.76 17.71 18.81
N PRO A 209 -17.93 17.83 18.15
CA PRO A 209 -19.22 17.71 18.84
C PRO A 209 -19.58 16.28 19.29
N LYS A 210 -18.81 15.26 18.92
CA LYS A 210 -19.10 13.84 19.18
C LYS A 210 -18.19 13.29 20.29
N PRO A 211 -18.60 13.32 21.57
CA PRO A 211 -17.73 12.98 22.71
C PRO A 211 -17.27 11.51 22.74
N GLN A 212 -17.95 10.64 21.99
CA GLN A 212 -17.66 9.21 21.87
C GLN A 212 -16.62 8.87 20.80
N VAL A 213 -16.08 9.86 20.08
CA VAL A 213 -15.00 9.66 19.10
C VAL A 213 -13.75 10.39 19.57
N HIS A 214 -12.66 9.65 19.72
CA HIS A 214 -11.36 10.20 20.10
C HIS A 214 -10.40 10.11 18.92
N LEU A 215 -9.70 11.21 18.66
CA LEU A 215 -8.65 11.28 17.65
C LEU A 215 -7.29 11.49 18.32
N PRO A 216 -6.22 10.91 17.76
CA PRO A 216 -4.88 11.12 18.29
C PRO A 216 -4.45 12.57 18.10
N ILE A 217 -3.62 13.06 19.02
CA ILE A 217 -2.95 14.35 18.87
C ILE A 217 -1.70 14.12 18.01
N VAL A 218 -1.59 14.85 16.91
CA VAL A 218 -0.39 14.86 16.08
C VAL A 218 0.66 15.75 16.74
N HIS A 219 1.91 15.32 16.69
CA HIS A 219 3.09 16.03 17.21
C HIS A 219 3.90 16.58 16.03
N PRO A 220 3.65 17.82 15.55
CA PRO A 220 4.27 18.35 14.33
C PRO A 220 5.79 18.34 14.36
N GLU A 221 6.39 18.52 15.53
CA GLU A 221 7.84 18.48 15.75
C GLU A 221 8.47 17.09 15.60
N LEU A 222 7.64 16.04 15.64
CA LEU A 222 8.01 14.63 15.46
C LEU A 222 7.37 14.01 14.21
N SER A 223 6.69 14.81 13.38
CA SER A 223 6.01 14.34 12.18
C SER A 223 6.65 14.91 10.92
N THR A 224 6.73 14.08 9.88
CA THR A 224 7.33 14.41 8.59
C THR A 224 6.57 13.69 7.48
N LYS A 225 7.02 13.78 6.23
CA LYS A 225 6.40 13.03 5.12
C LYS A 225 6.39 11.52 5.30
N ARG A 226 7.29 10.95 6.12
CA ARG A 226 7.48 9.49 6.23
C ARG A 226 7.60 8.97 7.67
N LEU A 227 7.27 9.82 8.65
CA LEU A 227 7.14 9.52 10.07
C LEU A 227 5.93 10.24 10.66
#